data_AF-A0A1H7UEG3-F1
#
_entry.id   AF-A0A1H7UEG3-F1
#
_cell.length_a   1.000
_cell.length_b   1.000
_cell.length_c   1.000
_cell.angle_alpha   90.00
_cell.angle_beta   90.00
_cell.angle_gamma   90.00
#
_symmetry.space_group_name_H-M   'P 1'
#
loop_
_entity.id
_entity.type
_entity.pdbx_description
1 polymer ?
#
loop_
_entity_poly.entity_id
_entity_poly.type
_entity_poly.pdbx_seq_one_letter_code
_entity_poly.pdbx_strand_id
1 'polypeptide(L)'
;MIKIDNKKYILYNVYTKYTQEEKHIMSIVKARKVGNSITITLPEELGVNIGEEFTLERGRNNVIMLVPKMTNPFDGISDLRMDDDFESMALLDHE
;
A
#
# COMPACT_ATOMS: atom_id res chain seq x y z
N MET A 1 -10.06 -8.86 -21.74
CA MET A 1 -9.19 -9.08 -22.91
C MET A 1 -8.86 -7.72 -23.51
N ILE A 2 -7.64 -7.22 -23.35
CA ILE A 2 -7.24 -5.92 -23.90
C ILE A 2 -6.45 -6.20 -25.19
N LYS A 3 -6.76 -5.44 -26.25
CA LYS A 3 -6.08 -5.52 -27.55
C LYS A 3 -5.13 -4.32 -27.64
N ILE A 4 -3.83 -4.58 -27.61
CA ILE A 4 -2.78 -3.58 -27.86
C ILE A 4 -1.93 -4.12 -29.01
N ASP A 5 -1.69 -3.30 -30.03
CA ASP A 5 -0.88 -3.64 -31.22
C ASP A 5 -1.23 -4.96 -31.89
N ASN A 6 -2.53 -5.23 -32.07
CA ASN A 6 -3.06 -6.47 -32.66
C ASN A 6 -2.69 -7.76 -31.93
N LYS A 7 -2.04 -7.69 -30.76
CA LYS A 7 -1.74 -8.84 -29.90
C LYS A 7 -2.80 -8.95 -28.81
N LYS A 8 -3.29 -10.19 -28.60
CA LYS A 8 -4.24 -10.51 -27.53
C LYS A 8 -3.46 -10.82 -26.27
N TYR A 9 -3.69 -10.04 -25.21
CA TYR A 9 -3.12 -10.29 -23.89
C TYR A 9 -4.17 -10.89 -22.97
N ILE A 10 -3.79 -11.95 -22.26
CA ILE A 10 -4.57 -12.58 -21.18
C ILE A 10 -4.03 -11.99 -19.87
N LEU A 11 -4.90 -11.34 -19.09
CA LEU A 11 -4.56 -10.94 -17.72
C LEU A 11 -4.68 -12.16 -16.81
N TYR A 12 -3.58 -12.57 -16.19
CA TYR A 12 -3.58 -13.53 -15.11
C TYR A 12 -3.73 -12.78 -13.78
N ASN A 13 -4.90 -12.91 -13.14
CA ASN A 13 -5.07 -12.45 -11.77
C ASN A 13 -4.54 -13.54 -10.83
N VAL A 14 -3.52 -13.22 -10.04
CA VAL A 14 -3.04 -14.07 -8.96
C VAL A 14 -3.83 -13.69 -7.71
N TYR A 15 -4.76 -14.54 -7.28
CA TYR A 15 -5.52 -14.36 -6.05
C TYR A 15 -4.76 -15.00 -4.89
N THR A 16 -4.26 -14.21 -3.95
CA THR A 16 -3.87 -14.71 -2.63
C THR A 16 -5.07 -14.54 -1.69
N LYS A 17 -5.70 -15.66 -1.32
CA LYS A 17 -6.73 -15.70 -0.27
C LYS A 17 -6.06 -15.45 1.09
N TYR A 18 -6.33 -14.31 1.71
CA TYR A 18 -6.25 -14.12 3.16
C TYR A 18 -7.39 -13.20 3.63
N THR A 19 -7.85 -13.48 4.84
CA THR A 19 -9.13 -13.17 5.48
C THR A 19 -9.28 -11.69 5.87
N GLN A 20 -10.54 -11.22 5.93
CA GLN A 20 -11.07 -9.84 6.10
C GLN A 20 -11.36 -9.13 4.76
N GLU A 21 -12.53 -8.50 4.65
CA GLU A 21 -13.06 -7.83 3.45
C GLU A 21 -12.21 -6.61 3.04
N GLU A 22 -10.98 -6.82 2.57
CA GLU A 22 -10.23 -5.77 1.88
C GLU A 22 -10.88 -5.53 0.53
N LYS A 23 -11.51 -4.36 0.38
CA LYS A 23 -12.01 -3.88 -0.90
C LYS A 23 -10.83 -3.77 -1.87
N HIS A 24 -10.66 -4.77 -2.72
CA HIS A 24 -9.62 -4.76 -3.74
C HIS A 24 -9.93 -3.68 -4.80
N ILE A 25 -9.29 -2.53 -4.67
CA ILE A 25 -9.44 -1.41 -5.60
C ILE A 25 -8.44 -1.59 -6.74
N MET A 26 -8.93 -2.03 -7.89
CA MET A 26 -8.14 -2.14 -9.12
C MET A 26 -8.61 -1.10 -10.14
N SER A 27 -7.77 -0.11 -10.40
CA SER A 27 -8.01 0.92 -11.42
C SER A 27 -6.87 0.95 -12.44
N ILE A 28 -7.21 1.09 -13.72
CA ILE A 28 -6.21 1.32 -14.76
C ILE A 28 -5.97 2.83 -14.85
N VAL A 29 -4.74 3.24 -14.55
CA VAL A 29 -4.29 4.64 -14.65
C VAL A 29 -3.21 4.75 -15.74
N LYS A 30 -3.06 5.95 -16.31
CA LYS A 30 -2.04 6.23 -17.34
C LYS A 30 -1.00 7.18 -16.79
N ALA A 31 0.27 6.86 -17.03
CA ALA A 31 1.37 7.78 -16.79
C ALA A 31 1.32 8.96 -17.78
N ARG A 32 1.68 10.15 -17.32
CA ARG A 32 1.77 11.37 -18.14
C ARG A 32 3.06 12.14 -17.87
N LYS A 33 3.57 12.84 -18.88
CA LYS A 33 4.71 13.75 -18.72
C LYS A 33 4.22 15.09 -18.16
N VAL A 34 4.87 15.57 -17.10
CA VAL A 34 4.62 16.89 -16.51
C VAL A 34 5.96 17.58 -16.32
N GLY A 35 6.23 18.61 -17.12
CA GLY A 35 7.56 19.23 -17.16
C GLY A 35 8.65 18.20 -17.50
N ASN A 36 9.62 18.02 -16.59
CA ASN A 36 10.71 17.06 -16.73
C ASN A 36 10.47 15.72 -16.00
N SER A 37 9.25 15.47 -15.51
CA SER A 37 8.93 14.25 -14.76
C SER A 37 7.83 13.43 -15.44
N ILE A 38 7.74 12.16 -15.02
CA ILE A 38 6.61 11.29 -15.30
C ILE A 38 5.77 11.19 -14.03
N THR A 39 4.46 11.34 -14.17
CA THR A 39 3.51 11.31 -13.06
C THR A 39 2.41 10.29 -13.34
N ILE A 40 1.99 9.58 -12.30
CA ILE A 40 0.81 8.71 -12.29
C ILE A 40 -0.18 9.34 -11.31
N THR A 41 -1.45 9.48 -11.73
CA THR A 41 -2.52 9.92 -10.83
C THR A 41 -2.97 8.73 -9.99
N LEU A 42 -2.98 8.90 -8.67
CA LEU A 42 -3.53 7.92 -7.73
C LEU A 42 -5.03 8.20 -7.54
N PRO A 43 -5.90 7.17 -7.59
CA PRO A 43 -7.30 7.29 -7.21
C PRO A 43 -7.47 7.74 -5.75
N GLU A 44 -8.51 8.51 -5.47
CA GLU A 44 -8.82 9.02 -4.11
C GLU A 44 -9.15 7.88 -3.14
N GLU A 45 -9.73 6.79 -3.65
CA GLU A 45 -10.10 5.62 -2.86
C GLU A 45 -8.90 4.87 -2.27
N LEU A 46 -7.67 5.18 -2.73
CA LEU A 46 -6.44 4.67 -2.11
C LEU A 46 -6.09 5.37 -0.80
N GLY A 47 -6.78 6.46 -0.43
CA GLY A 47 -6.61 7.12 0.87
C GLY A 47 -5.27 7.83 1.07
N VAL A 48 -4.55 8.13 -0.01
CA VAL A 48 -3.26 8.83 0.05
C VAL A 48 -3.47 10.31 0.33
N ASN A 49 -2.82 10.83 1.36
CA ASN A 49 -2.95 12.22 1.76
C ASN A 49 -2.07 13.14 0.90
N ILE A 50 -2.51 14.39 0.73
CA ILE A 50 -1.69 15.42 0.07
C ILE A 50 -0.43 15.66 0.91
N GLY A 51 0.75 15.55 0.28
CA GLY A 51 2.04 15.75 0.94
C GLY A 51 2.62 14.50 1.60
N GLU A 52 1.93 13.35 1.52
CA GLU A 52 2.46 12.08 2.01
C GLU A 52 3.71 11.65 1.20
N GLU A 53 4.78 11.30 1.92
CA GLU A 53 6.04 10.88 1.32
C GLU A 53 6.09 9.36 1.15
N PHE A 54 6.60 8.91 0.00
CA PHE A 54 6.76 7.49 -0.30
C PHE A 54 8.19 7.18 -0.71
N THR A 55 8.68 6.03 -0.27
CA THR A 55 9.84 5.39 -0.88
C THR A 55 9.37 4.61 -2.11
N LEU A 56 10.07 4.78 -3.23
CA LEU A 56 9.81 4.05 -4.47
C LEU A 56 10.77 2.86 -4.58
N GLU A 57 10.21 1.67 -4.71
CA GLU A 57 10.99 0.46 -4.94
C GLU A 57 10.52 -0.25 -6.22
N ARG A 58 11.49 -0.74 -7.00
CA ARG A 58 11.22 -1.62 -8.13
C ARG A 58 11.39 -3.08 -7.68
N GLY A 59 10.27 -3.74 -7.44
CA GLY A 59 10.24 -5.14 -7.08
C GLY A 59 10.51 -6.09 -8.26
N ARG A 60 10.48 -7.39 -7.97
CA ARG A 60 10.51 -8.44 -9.00
C ARG A 60 9.27 -8.31 -9.90
N ASN A 61 9.38 -8.72 -11.16
CA ASN A 61 8.31 -8.66 -12.17
C ASN A 61 7.85 -7.25 -12.57
N ASN A 62 8.72 -6.23 -12.47
CA ASN A 62 8.44 -4.84 -12.86
C ASN A 62 7.31 -4.18 -12.06
N VAL A 63 7.02 -4.69 -10.87
CA VAL A 63 6.11 -4.03 -9.92
C VAL A 63 6.83 -2.82 -9.35
N ILE A 64 6.16 -1.66 -9.36
CA ILE A 64 6.58 -0.46 -8.64
C ILE A 64 5.77 -0.41 -7.35
N MET A 65 6.47 -0.41 -6.22
CA MET A 65 5.85 -0.27 -4.91
C MET A 65 6.03 1.16 -4.42
N LEU A 66 4.95 1.74 -3.92
CA LEU A 66 4.97 2.97 -3.15
C LEU A 66 4.84 2.56 -1.68
N VAL A 67 5.89 2.78 -0.90
CA VAL A 67 5.89 2.45 0.52
C VAL A 67 5.83 3.75 1.30
N PRO A 68 4.74 4.02 2.05
CA PRO A 68 4.65 5.22 2.88
C PRO A 68 5.86 5.30 3.79
N LYS A 69 6.46 6.48 3.86
CA LYS A 69 7.57 6.71 4.78
C LYS A 69 6.99 6.82 6.19
N MET A 70 7.22 5.79 7.00
CA MET A 70 6.85 5.84 8.40
C MET A 70 7.64 6.94 9.10
N THR A 71 6.95 7.75 9.89
CA THR A 71 7.59 8.66 10.84
C THR A 71 8.43 7.83 11.81
N ASN A 72 9.63 8.30 12.15
CA ASN A 72 10.44 7.63 13.16
C ASN A 72 9.67 7.64 14.49
N PRO A 73 9.28 6.49 15.04
CA PRO A 73 8.59 6.46 16.33
C PRO A 73 9.51 6.92 17.47
N PHE A 74 10.83 6.87 17.27
CA PHE A 74 11.83 7.37 18.22
C PHE A 74 12.26 8.82 17.91
N ASP A 75 11.34 9.64 17.43
CA ASP A 75 11.59 11.07 17.15
C ASP A 75 11.69 11.95 18.41
N GLY A 76 11.42 11.36 19.59
CA GLY A 76 11.44 12.07 20.87
C GLY A 76 10.22 12.98 21.09
N ILE A 77 9.25 12.97 20.17
CA ILE A 77 8.00 13.73 20.21
C ILE A 77 6.81 12.77 20.40
N SER A 78 6.86 11.64 19.71
CA SER A 78 5.82 10.62 19.72
C SER A 78 5.64 10.05 21.13
N ASP A 79 4.38 9.96 21.57
CA ASP A 79 4.05 9.29 22.82
C ASP A 79 4.17 7.78 22.62
N LEU A 80 5.18 7.18 23.24
CA LEU A 80 5.50 5.76 23.13
C LEU A 80 4.91 4.94 24.28
N ARG A 81 4.07 5.55 25.12
CA ARG A 81 3.42 4.83 26.21
C ARG A 81 2.44 3.82 25.65
N MET A 82 2.61 2.56 26.05
CA MET A 82 1.61 1.52 25.87
C MET A 82 0.50 1.76 26.90
N ASP A 83 -0.45 2.59 26.52
CA ASP A 83 -1.71 2.71 27.25
C ASP A 83 -2.62 1.58 26.74
N ASP A 84 -2.62 0.43 27.43
CA ASP A 84 -3.77 -0.49 27.51
C ASP A 84 -3.88 -1.76 26.61
N ASP A 85 -2.78 -2.49 26.35
CA ASP A 85 -2.85 -3.77 25.61
C ASP A 85 -3.08 -5.04 26.50
N PHE A 86 -3.17 -4.90 27.82
CA PHE A 86 -3.25 -6.04 28.75
C PHE A 86 -4.58 -6.18 29.51
N GLU A 87 -5.53 -5.27 29.35
CA GLU A 87 -6.82 -5.28 30.09
C GLU A 87 -7.69 -6.52 29.80
N SER A 88 -7.43 -7.22 28.70
CA SER A 88 -8.13 -8.47 28.34
C SER A 88 -7.30 -9.74 28.58
N MET A 89 -6.09 -9.62 29.12
CA MET A 89 -5.26 -10.77 29.42
C MET A 89 -5.61 -11.33 30.80
N ALA A 90 -6.36 -12.43 30.81
CA ALA A 90 -6.48 -13.25 32.01
C ALA A 90 -5.09 -13.82 32.35
N LEU A 91 -4.60 -13.50 33.56
CA LEU A 91 -3.44 -14.19 34.11
C LEU A 91 -3.78 -15.69 34.19
N LEU A 92 -2.96 -16.52 33.55
CA LEU A 92 -3.08 -17.97 33.75
C LEU A 92 -2.48 -18.26 35.12
N ASP A 93 -3.32 -18.70 36.05
CA ASP A 93 -2.87 -19.24 37.33
C ASP A 93 -1.97 -20.45 37.04
N HIS A 94 -0.68 -20.29 37.30
CA HIS A 94 0.26 -21.40 37.29
C HIS A 94 0.18 -22.11 38.65
N GLU A 95 -0.23 -23.38 38.60
CA GLU A 95 -0.20 -24.34 39.71
C GLU A 95 1.25 -24.67 40.14
#